data_AF-A0A8B5WA52-F1
#
_entry.id   AF-A0A8B5WA52-F1
#
_cell.length_a   1.000
_cell.length_b   1.000
_cell.length_c   1.000
_cell.angle_alpha   90.00
_cell.angle_beta   90.00
_cell.angle_gamma   90.00
#
_symmetry.space_group_name_H-M   'P 1'
#
loop_
_entity.id
_entity.type
_entity.pdbx_description
1 polymer ?
#
loop_
_entity_poly.entity_id
_entity_poly.type
_entity_poly.pdbx_seq_one_letter_code
_entity_poly.pdbx_strand_id
1 'polypeptide(L)'
;MKTIVTKNRFKNLLLIVIGAVLYSVSVNVFTVPNGLSEGGLTGFSLILFYLIDIPPSYTIFIINIFILAIGYKFLDKKTLHYTLVANGIISVMLLLVTRYQFIPETTLLAPIGSGIFMGAGIGLIMLGHGTTAGSDIIAKLLEKYLGINVPTGLLLIDVFIVVPSVFIIGPENVFLTLINLFIQSKVIDFMLEGLNPRKSFFIISEKYSEIADAIENQLGRGITVLDGRGYYTREKKNILYIIISRREVLPVKRIVAAIDPNAFMTISHVQEVAGEGFTYLSPEEQAERITEAEEEWVKEQNS
;
A
#
# COMPACT_ATOMS: atom_id res chain seq x y z
N MET A 1 -29.42 0.00 5.02
CA MET A 1 -28.43 0.78 4.26
C MET A 1 -27.62 1.74 5.14
N LYS A 2 -28.25 2.65 5.92
CA LYS A 2 -27.53 3.55 6.86
C LYS A 2 -26.61 2.83 7.86
N THR A 3 -27.02 1.69 8.42
CA THR A 3 -26.24 0.94 9.43
C THR A 3 -24.94 0.33 8.91
N ILE A 4 -24.88 -0.02 7.61
CA ILE A 4 -23.68 -0.61 6.96
C ILE A 4 -22.65 0.49 6.65
N VAL A 5 -23.13 1.65 6.19
CA VAL A 5 -22.30 2.85 5.94
C VAL A 5 -21.67 3.36 7.25
N THR A 6 -22.40 3.35 8.37
CA THR A 6 -21.87 3.76 9.68
C THR A 6 -20.79 2.81 10.21
N LYS A 7 -20.93 1.49 9.98
CA LYS A 7 -19.96 0.48 10.43
C LYS A 7 -18.60 0.63 9.73
N ASN A 8 -18.61 0.97 8.44
CA ASN A 8 -17.38 1.27 7.69
C ASN A 8 -16.72 2.57 8.15
N ARG A 9 -17.48 3.62 8.47
CA ARG A 9 -16.91 4.88 8.99
C ARG A 9 -16.24 4.71 10.34
N PHE A 10 -16.86 3.97 11.26
CA PHE A 10 -16.26 3.71 12.57
C PHE A 10 -14.98 2.88 12.46
N LYS A 11 -14.97 1.85 11.61
CA LYS A 11 -13.77 1.05 11.32
C LYS A 11 -12.64 1.95 10.78
N ASN A 12 -12.94 2.80 9.79
CA ASN A 12 -11.94 3.69 9.19
C ASN A 12 -11.37 4.67 10.21
N LEU A 13 -12.22 5.29 11.03
CA LEU A 13 -11.78 6.19 12.11
C LEU A 13 -10.93 5.45 13.16
N LEU A 14 -11.29 4.22 13.51
CA LEU A 14 -10.52 3.42 14.44
C LEU A 14 -9.12 3.10 13.89
N LEU A 15 -9.04 2.72 12.61
CA LEU A 15 -7.76 2.50 11.92
C LEU A 15 -6.90 3.78 11.92
N ILE A 16 -7.50 4.94 11.64
CA ILE A 16 -6.81 6.24 11.65
C ILE A 16 -6.30 6.58 13.06
N VAL A 17 -7.11 6.40 14.10
CA VAL A 17 -6.70 6.68 15.49
C VAL A 17 -5.53 5.79 15.90
N ILE A 18 -5.63 4.48 15.67
CA ILE A 18 -4.55 3.54 16.01
C ILE A 18 -3.29 3.89 15.21
N GLY A 19 -3.44 4.15 13.91
CA GLY A 19 -2.33 4.52 13.04
C GLY A 19 -1.65 5.82 13.48
N ALA A 20 -2.41 6.84 13.86
CA ALA A 20 -1.90 8.10 14.36
C ALA A 20 -1.13 7.96 15.69
N VAL A 21 -1.59 7.07 16.58
CA VAL A 21 -0.87 6.74 17.82
C VAL A 21 0.45 6.06 17.50
N LEU A 22 0.46 5.05 16.62
CA LEU A 22 1.71 4.35 16.23
C LEU A 22 2.70 5.30 15.55
N TYR A 23 2.21 6.17 14.66
CA TYR A 23 3.02 7.20 14.03
C TYR A 23 3.67 8.12 15.07
N SER A 24 2.87 8.63 16.02
CA SER A 24 3.38 9.53 17.07
C SER A 24 4.38 8.84 18.00
N VAL A 25 4.16 7.56 18.31
CA VAL A 25 5.13 6.72 19.03
C VAL A 25 6.43 6.60 18.24
N SER A 26 6.36 6.33 16.94
CA SER A 26 7.56 6.29 16.10
C SER A 26 8.37 7.57 16.21
N VAL A 27 7.72 8.71 15.97
CA VAL A 27 8.38 10.02 15.93
C VAL A 27 9.02 10.35 17.28
N ASN A 28 8.25 10.34 18.38
CA ASN A 28 8.74 10.84 19.65
C ASN A 28 9.58 9.84 20.44
N VAL A 29 9.35 8.53 20.29
CA VAL A 29 10.07 7.51 21.05
C VAL A 29 11.35 7.08 20.32
N PHE A 30 11.32 7.01 18.98
CA PHE A 30 12.43 6.46 18.20
C PHE A 30 13.12 7.53 17.33
N THR A 31 12.38 8.29 16.51
CA THR A 31 12.97 9.17 15.49
C THR A 31 13.69 10.36 16.12
N VAL A 32 12.99 11.18 16.91
CA VAL A 32 13.51 12.43 17.49
C VAL A 32 14.65 12.17 18.48
N PRO A 33 14.56 11.23 19.44
CA PRO A 33 15.63 11.02 20.43
C PRO A 33 16.93 10.49 19.82
N ASN A 34 16.87 9.84 18.65
CA ASN A 34 18.03 9.26 17.98
C ASN A 34 18.54 10.11 16.81
N GLY A 35 18.08 11.36 16.68
CA GLY A 35 18.55 12.28 15.64
C GLY A 35 18.27 11.81 14.21
N LEU A 36 17.29 10.93 14.04
CA LEU A 36 16.88 10.46 12.73
C LEU A 36 16.09 11.57 12.04
N SER A 37 16.31 11.73 10.74
CA SER A 37 15.50 12.66 9.96
C SER A 37 14.19 11.99 9.58
N GLU A 38 13.14 12.79 9.45
CA GLU A 38 11.89 12.35 8.87
C GLU A 38 11.97 12.60 7.36
N GLY A 39 11.76 11.54 6.56
CA GLY A 39 11.57 11.68 5.13
C GLY A 39 10.34 12.53 4.84
N GLY A 40 10.46 13.54 3.99
CA GLY A 40 9.35 14.42 3.64
C GLY A 40 9.53 15.87 4.03
N LEU A 41 8.42 16.55 4.31
CA LEU A 41 8.36 18.01 4.45
C LEU A 41 9.21 18.55 5.60
N THR A 42 9.27 17.82 6.70
CA THR A 42 10.07 18.18 7.87
C THR A 42 11.56 18.19 7.51
N GLY A 43 12.08 17.14 6.86
CA GLY A 43 13.45 17.09 6.38
C GLY A 43 13.78 18.19 5.35
N PHE A 44 12.86 18.45 4.42
CA PHE A 44 13.01 19.52 3.44
C PHE A 44 13.06 20.91 4.10
N SER A 45 12.23 21.13 5.12
CA SER A 45 12.17 22.41 5.82
C SER A 45 13.45 22.73 6.59
N LEU A 46 14.11 21.71 7.15
CA LEU A 46 15.41 21.85 7.81
C LEU A 46 16.49 22.22 6.79
N ILE A 47 16.51 21.56 5.63
CA ILE A 47 17.46 21.90 4.56
C ILE A 47 17.31 23.37 4.13
N LEU A 48 16.06 23.83 3.95
CA LEU A 48 15.80 25.23 3.60
C LEU A 48 16.24 26.21 4.70
N PHE A 49 16.06 25.84 5.97
CA PHE A 49 16.55 26.63 7.08
C PHE A 49 18.07 26.77 7.04
N TYR A 50 18.82 25.68 6.84
CA TYR A 50 20.29 25.76 6.80
C TYR A 50 20.87 26.43 5.55
N LEU A 51 20.15 26.43 4.43
CA LEU A 51 20.62 27.06 3.18
C LEU A 51 20.33 28.56 3.11
N ILE A 52 19.15 28.98 3.58
CA ILE A 52 18.64 30.34 3.36
C ILE A 52 17.96 30.96 4.60
N ASP A 53 18.17 30.39 5.79
CA ASP A 53 17.67 30.86 7.09
C ASP A 53 16.13 31.02 7.17
N ILE A 54 15.37 30.30 6.33
CA ILE A 54 13.90 30.30 6.42
C ILE A 54 13.47 29.40 7.58
N PRO A 55 12.74 29.91 8.59
CA PRO A 55 12.31 29.09 9.71
C PRO A 55 11.44 27.91 9.25
N PRO A 56 11.70 26.68 9.74
CA PRO A 56 10.97 25.47 9.32
C PRO A 56 9.45 25.61 9.42
N SER A 57 8.96 26.37 10.41
CA SER A 57 7.53 26.65 10.59
C SER A 57 6.86 27.27 9.37
N TYR A 58 7.53 28.19 8.67
CA TYR A 58 6.98 28.82 7.46
C TYR A 58 7.00 27.86 6.28
N THR A 59 8.11 27.15 6.09
CA THR A 59 8.29 26.18 4.99
C THR A 59 7.28 25.04 5.09
N ILE A 60 7.13 24.44 6.27
CA ILE A 60 6.16 23.37 6.52
C ILE A 60 4.74 23.88 6.28
N PHE A 61 4.38 25.06 6.78
CA PHE A 61 3.04 25.63 6.63
C PHE A 61 2.68 25.89 5.16
N ILE A 62 3.57 26.55 4.41
CA ILE A 62 3.34 26.89 3.01
C ILE A 62 3.23 25.63 2.16
N ILE A 63 4.15 24.68 2.32
CA ILE A 63 4.15 23.48 1.50
C ILE A 63 2.97 22.56 1.87
N ASN A 64 2.58 22.46 3.15
CA ASN A 64 1.36 21.76 3.54
C ASN A 64 0.12 22.35 2.88
N ILE A 65 -0.02 23.67 2.84
CA ILE A 65 -1.13 24.33 2.12
C ILE A 65 -1.10 23.97 0.64
N PHE A 66 0.08 24.03 0.00
CA PHE A 66 0.22 23.73 -1.42
C PHE A 66 -0.13 22.27 -1.74
N ILE A 67 0.37 21.33 -0.95
CA ILE A 67 0.09 19.90 -1.11
C ILE A 67 -1.37 19.59 -0.82
N LEU A 68 -1.99 20.22 0.19
CA LEU A 68 -3.43 20.07 0.44
C LEU A 68 -4.28 20.67 -0.68
N ALA A 69 -3.86 21.78 -1.29
CA ALA A 69 -4.55 22.36 -2.44
C ALA A 69 -4.47 21.45 -3.68
N ILE A 70 -3.31 20.84 -3.93
CA ILE A 70 -3.15 19.79 -4.95
C ILE A 70 -4.04 18.60 -4.59
N GLY A 71 -3.95 18.10 -3.36
CA GLY A 71 -4.75 17.00 -2.84
C GLY A 71 -6.25 17.22 -3.01
N TYR A 72 -6.75 18.44 -2.78
CA TYR A 72 -8.16 18.80 -2.98
C TYR A 72 -8.64 18.57 -4.42
N LYS A 73 -7.77 18.73 -5.42
CA LYS A 73 -8.10 18.54 -6.83
C LYS A 73 -8.04 17.08 -7.26
N PHE A 74 -7.16 16.28 -6.66
CA PHE A 74 -6.84 14.92 -7.14
C PHE A 74 -7.36 13.79 -6.25
N LEU A 75 -7.64 14.06 -4.97
CA LEU A 75 -8.18 13.11 -4.00
C LEU A 75 -9.69 13.28 -3.88
N ASP A 76 -10.38 12.19 -3.57
CA ASP A 76 -11.79 12.22 -3.24
C ASP A 76 -12.05 12.95 -1.91
N LYS A 77 -13.24 13.57 -1.79
CA LYS A 77 -13.63 14.39 -0.62
C LYS A 77 -13.55 13.61 0.71
N LYS A 78 -13.75 12.29 0.65
CA LYS A 78 -13.74 11.40 1.81
C LYS A 78 -12.30 11.16 2.29
N THR A 79 -11.36 10.89 1.38
CA THR A 79 -9.93 10.83 1.71
C THR A 79 -9.42 12.13 2.29
N LEU A 80 -9.81 13.28 1.72
CA LEU A 80 -9.41 14.58 2.25
C LEU A 80 -9.92 14.81 3.68
N HIS A 81 -11.19 14.46 3.96
CA HIS A 81 -11.76 14.61 5.30
C HIS A 81 -11.04 13.71 6.32
N TYR A 82 -10.78 12.44 5.97
CA TYR A 82 -10.04 11.53 6.85
C TYR A 82 -8.59 11.95 7.07
N THR A 83 -7.97 12.58 6.07
CA THR A 83 -6.63 13.17 6.19
C THR A 83 -6.59 14.30 7.20
N LEU A 84 -7.58 15.21 7.16
CA LEU A 84 -7.69 16.29 8.14
C LEU A 84 -7.88 15.75 9.56
N VAL A 85 -8.72 14.72 9.71
CA VAL A 85 -8.94 14.04 10.99
C VAL A 85 -7.65 13.36 11.47
N ALA A 86 -6.95 12.62 10.59
CA ALA A 86 -5.69 11.97 10.90
C ALA A 86 -4.65 12.99 11.39
N ASN A 87 -4.46 14.10 10.68
CA ASN A 87 -3.52 15.16 11.06
C ASN A 87 -3.86 15.82 12.38
N GLY A 88 -5.15 16.07 12.64
CA GLY A 88 -5.60 16.57 13.94
C GLY A 88 -5.22 15.61 15.07
N ILE A 89 -5.45 14.30 14.88
CA ILE A 89 -5.12 13.29 15.89
C ILE A 89 -3.61 13.16 16.05
N ILE A 90 -2.84 13.08 14.96
CA ILE A 90 -1.37 13.02 14.98
C ILE A 90 -0.81 14.21 15.75
N SER A 91 -1.29 15.43 15.46
CA SER A 91 -0.82 16.65 16.14
C SER A 91 -1.04 16.58 17.66
N VAL A 92 -2.22 16.11 18.09
CA VAL A 92 -2.52 15.93 19.52
C VAL A 92 -1.67 14.81 20.12
N MET A 93 -1.53 13.67 19.44
CA MET A 93 -0.78 12.52 19.94
C MET A 93 0.73 12.80 20.03
N LEU A 94 1.30 13.58 19.10
CA LEU A 94 2.69 14.05 19.20
C LEU A 94 2.92 14.92 20.44
N LEU A 95 1.93 15.67 20.93
CA LEU A 95 2.04 16.43 22.18
C LEU A 95 1.92 15.53 23.43
N LEU A 96 1.10 14.47 23.35
CA LEU A 96 0.85 13.57 24.47
C LEU A 96 1.95 12.51 24.66
N VAL A 97 2.51 12.00 23.56
CA VAL A 97 3.51 10.91 23.56
C VAL A 97 4.91 11.49 23.73
N THR A 98 5.18 12.23 24.80
CA THR A 98 6.47 12.91 25.00
C THR A 98 7.33 12.33 26.13
N ARG A 99 6.74 11.48 26.98
CA ARG A 99 7.40 10.97 28.20
C ARG A 99 8.32 9.77 27.99
N TYR A 100 8.27 9.12 26.84
CA TYR A 100 9.01 7.89 26.58
C TYR A 100 10.02 8.11 25.47
N GLN A 101 11.28 7.77 25.72
CA GLN A 101 12.35 7.83 24.73
C GLN A 101 13.05 6.48 24.73
N PHE A 102 13.28 5.93 23.53
CA PHE A 102 14.04 4.71 23.35
C PHE A 102 15.38 5.05 22.70
N ILE A 103 16.43 5.07 23.51
CA ILE A 103 17.80 5.36 23.09
C ILE A 103 18.62 4.08 23.33
N PRO A 104 18.66 3.17 22.34
CA PRO A 104 19.40 1.93 22.46
C PRO A 104 20.92 2.18 22.42
N GLU A 105 21.69 1.31 23.09
CA GLU A 105 23.16 1.30 22.96
C GLU A 105 23.63 0.97 21.54
N THR A 106 22.79 0.27 20.77
CA THR A 106 23.05 -0.07 19.37
C THR A 106 22.25 0.84 18.44
N THR A 107 22.97 1.57 17.57
CA THR A 107 22.42 2.61 16.70
C THR A 107 21.36 2.12 15.72
N LEU A 108 21.34 0.82 15.37
CA LEU A 108 20.39 0.23 14.41
C LEU A 108 19.00 -0.06 15.00
N LEU A 109 18.87 -0.26 16.31
CA LEU A 109 17.57 -0.65 16.89
C LEU A 109 16.52 0.47 16.79
N ALA A 110 16.95 1.73 16.92
CA ALA A 110 16.04 2.87 16.82
C ALA A 110 15.46 3.07 15.41
N PRO A 111 16.26 3.07 14.33
CA PRO A 111 15.75 3.09 12.94
C PRO A 111 14.82 1.93 12.60
N ILE A 112 15.12 0.72 13.09
CA ILE A 112 14.26 -0.45 12.85
C ILE A 112 12.92 -0.28 13.56
N GLY A 113 12.95 0.12 14.84
CA GLY A 113 11.74 0.41 15.61
C GLY A 113 10.91 1.51 14.95
N SER A 114 11.54 2.63 14.62
CA SER A 114 10.93 3.74 13.89
C SER A 114 10.26 3.25 12.61
N GLY A 115 10.98 2.52 11.75
CA GLY A 115 10.44 2.07 10.46
C GLY A 115 9.22 1.18 10.62
N ILE A 116 9.23 0.29 11.62
CA ILE A 116 8.09 -0.60 11.92
C ILE A 116 6.88 0.19 12.42
N PHE A 117 7.05 1.04 13.44
CA PHE A 117 5.94 1.79 14.03
C PHE A 117 5.40 2.86 13.07
N MET A 118 6.27 3.59 12.37
CA MET A 118 5.90 4.57 11.36
C MET A 118 5.16 3.92 10.19
N GLY A 119 5.74 2.84 9.64
CA GLY A 119 5.16 2.13 8.50
C GLY A 119 3.81 1.49 8.83
N ALA A 120 3.67 0.90 10.03
CA ALA A 120 2.38 0.39 10.49
C ALA A 120 1.37 1.52 10.71
N GLY A 121 1.82 2.65 11.26
CA GLY A 121 1.01 3.84 11.49
C GLY A 121 0.41 4.40 10.19
N ILE A 122 1.28 4.68 9.21
CA ILE A 122 0.90 5.19 7.89
C ILE A 122 0.03 4.16 7.16
N GLY A 123 0.42 2.88 7.16
CA GLY A 123 -0.35 1.80 6.56
C GLY A 123 -1.78 1.70 7.11
N LEU A 124 -1.97 1.80 8.43
CA LEU A 124 -3.31 1.81 9.05
C LEU A 124 -4.12 3.05 8.66
N ILE A 125 -3.50 4.23 8.65
CA ILE A 125 -4.18 5.47 8.23
C ILE A 125 -4.66 5.33 6.78
N MET A 126 -3.81 4.81 5.89
CA MET A 126 -4.14 4.59 4.48
C MET A 126 -5.23 3.52 4.28
N LEU A 127 -5.20 2.43 5.06
CA LEU A 127 -6.28 1.43 5.10
C LEU A 127 -7.62 2.04 5.57
N GLY A 128 -7.57 3.08 6.40
CA GLY A 128 -8.72 3.90 6.79
C GLY A 128 -9.15 4.93 5.74
N HIS A 129 -8.55 4.93 4.55
CA HIS A 129 -8.68 5.93 3.49
C HIS A 129 -8.18 7.33 3.88
N GLY A 130 -7.31 7.47 4.89
CA GLY A 130 -6.62 8.71 5.21
C GLY A 130 -5.22 8.82 4.57
N THR A 131 -4.51 9.88 4.92
CA THR A 131 -3.06 10.03 4.75
C THR A 131 -2.53 10.91 5.90
N THR A 132 -1.23 10.90 6.17
CA THR A 132 -0.57 11.82 7.12
C THR A 132 -0.34 13.22 6.55
N ALA A 133 -0.76 13.46 5.30
CA ALA A 133 -0.55 14.65 4.48
C ALA A 133 0.93 15.05 4.33
N GLY A 134 1.41 15.02 3.11
CA GLY A 134 2.77 15.43 2.77
C GLY A 134 3.26 14.70 1.53
N SER A 135 4.39 14.00 1.64
CA SER A 135 4.91 13.14 0.57
C SER A 135 3.91 12.05 0.16
N ASP A 136 3.05 11.57 1.07
CA ASP A 136 1.96 10.63 0.79
C ASP A 136 1.04 11.04 -0.37
N ILE A 137 0.68 12.34 -0.44
CA ILE A 137 -0.24 12.84 -1.47
C ILE A 137 0.46 12.79 -2.83
N ILE A 138 1.76 13.12 -2.85
CA ILE A 138 2.58 13.03 -4.05
C ILE A 138 2.75 11.55 -4.44
N ALA A 139 2.98 10.65 -3.50
CA ALA A 139 3.11 9.23 -3.76
C ALA A 139 1.82 8.61 -4.35
N LYS A 140 0.64 8.98 -3.84
CA LYS A 140 -0.66 8.62 -4.45
C LYS A 140 -0.83 9.20 -5.85
N LEU A 141 -0.28 10.38 -6.12
CA LEU A 141 -0.28 10.97 -7.45
C LEU A 141 0.62 10.19 -8.40
N LEU A 142 1.81 9.77 -7.96
CA LEU A 142 2.72 8.92 -8.73
C LEU A 142 2.08 7.56 -9.04
N GLU A 143 1.35 6.98 -8.10
CA GLU A 143 0.56 5.77 -8.34
C GLU A 143 -0.48 5.99 -9.43
N LYS A 144 -1.29 7.06 -9.30
CA LYS A 144 -2.37 7.36 -10.25
C LYS A 144 -1.88 7.64 -11.67
N TYR A 145 -0.75 8.34 -11.83
CA TYR A 145 -0.28 8.82 -13.14
C TYR A 145 0.86 8.01 -13.74
N LEU A 146 1.69 7.36 -12.92
CA LEU A 146 2.88 6.61 -13.36
C LEU A 146 2.82 5.12 -13.01
N GLY A 147 1.80 4.67 -12.27
CA GLY A 147 1.67 3.27 -11.84
C GLY A 147 2.72 2.84 -10.82
N ILE A 148 3.42 3.77 -10.17
CA ILE A 148 4.38 3.47 -9.11
C ILE A 148 3.61 3.23 -7.82
N ASN A 149 3.73 2.04 -7.22
CA ASN A 149 3.00 1.75 -5.98
C ASN A 149 3.37 2.75 -4.86
N VAL A 150 2.39 3.07 -4.01
CA VAL A 150 2.55 4.13 -2.99
C VAL A 150 3.77 3.93 -2.08
N PRO A 151 4.08 2.74 -1.54
CA PRO A 151 5.23 2.55 -0.67
C PRO A 151 6.58 2.84 -1.36
N THR A 152 6.70 2.54 -2.65
CA THR A 152 7.91 2.87 -3.42
C THR A 152 7.95 4.36 -3.75
N GLY A 153 6.81 4.96 -4.11
CA GLY A 153 6.71 6.39 -4.35
C GLY A 153 7.16 7.22 -3.14
N LEU A 154 6.70 6.84 -1.93
CA LEU A 154 7.13 7.43 -0.67
C LEU A 154 8.64 7.32 -0.46
N LEU A 155 9.18 6.11 -0.58
CA LEU A 155 10.62 5.88 -0.41
C LEU A 155 11.45 6.75 -1.35
N LEU A 156 11.07 6.86 -2.63
CA LEU A 156 11.80 7.65 -3.61
C LEU A 156 11.81 9.15 -3.25
N ILE A 157 10.65 9.69 -2.85
CA ILE A 157 10.52 11.09 -2.45
C ILE A 157 11.34 11.35 -1.18
N ASP A 158 11.23 10.48 -0.19
CA ASP A 158 11.89 10.63 1.10
C ASP A 158 13.41 10.51 0.98
N VAL A 159 13.90 9.56 0.16
CA VAL A 159 15.33 9.44 -0.16
C VAL A 159 15.84 10.71 -0.84
N PHE A 160 15.10 11.23 -1.81
CA PHE A 160 15.47 12.46 -2.50
C PHE A 160 15.59 13.66 -1.54
N ILE A 161 14.75 13.71 -0.50
CA ILE A 161 14.77 14.76 0.51
C ILE A 161 15.88 14.52 1.56
N VAL A 162 16.11 13.28 1.98
CA VAL A 162 17.06 12.96 3.06
C VAL A 162 18.51 13.00 2.60
N VAL A 163 18.83 12.63 1.35
CA VAL A 163 20.22 12.59 0.89
C VAL A 163 20.94 13.95 1.04
N PRO A 164 20.35 15.10 0.65
CA PRO A 164 20.96 16.41 0.90
C PRO A 164 21.14 16.76 2.38
N SER A 165 20.40 16.13 3.30
CA SER A 165 20.54 16.36 4.74
C SER A 165 21.85 15.82 5.32
N VAL A 166 22.65 15.10 4.53
CA VAL A 166 23.99 14.62 4.93
C VAL A 166 24.92 15.73 5.44
N PHE A 167 24.77 16.94 4.88
CA PHE A 167 25.54 18.11 5.28
C PHE A 167 25.10 18.69 6.64
N ILE A 168 23.96 18.24 7.17
CA ILE A 168 23.33 18.75 8.39
C ILE A 168 23.44 17.72 9.52
N ILE A 169 22.89 16.52 9.30
CA ILE A 169 22.81 15.47 10.33
C ILE A 169 23.99 14.49 10.29
N GLY A 170 24.87 14.63 9.30
CA GLY A 170 26.03 13.77 9.10
C GLY A 170 25.70 12.46 8.35
N PRO A 171 26.73 11.78 7.81
CA PRO A 171 26.55 10.57 6.99
C PRO A 171 25.94 9.41 7.77
N GLU A 172 26.33 9.21 9.03
CA GLU A 172 25.81 8.11 9.85
C GLU A 172 24.29 8.21 10.03
N ASN A 173 23.79 9.36 10.47
CA ASN A 173 22.35 9.56 10.66
C ASN A 173 21.56 9.52 9.35
N VAL A 174 22.16 9.91 8.21
CA VAL A 174 21.54 9.71 6.89
C VAL A 174 21.38 8.24 6.57
N PHE A 175 22.41 7.41 6.73
CA PHE A 175 22.29 5.98 6.47
C PHE A 175 21.30 5.30 7.42
N LEU A 176 21.30 5.67 8.70
CA LEU A 176 20.31 5.20 9.68
C LEU A 176 18.89 5.61 9.27
N THR A 177 18.70 6.84 8.79
CA THR A 177 17.42 7.32 8.26
C THR A 177 17.01 6.55 7.00
N LEU A 178 17.93 6.27 6.08
CA LEU A 178 17.63 5.48 4.87
C LEU A 178 17.18 4.05 5.22
N ILE A 179 17.77 3.43 6.25
CA ILE A 179 17.33 2.13 6.76
C ILE A 179 15.90 2.23 7.33
N ASN A 180 15.63 3.26 8.14
CA ASN A 180 14.28 3.55 8.65
C ASN A 180 13.25 3.67 7.52
N LEU A 181 13.53 4.49 6.50
CA LEU A 181 12.64 4.70 5.35
C LEU A 181 12.41 3.42 4.54
N PHE A 182 13.44 2.61 4.35
CA PHE A 182 13.31 1.34 3.65
C PHE A 182 12.40 0.35 4.42
N ILE A 183 12.61 0.23 5.72
CA ILE A 183 11.78 -0.64 6.58
C ILE A 183 10.33 -0.12 6.60
N GLN A 184 10.15 1.19 6.77
CA GLN A 184 8.85 1.85 6.69
C GLN A 184 8.13 1.51 5.39
N SER A 185 8.78 1.67 4.24
CA SER A 185 8.24 1.32 2.93
C SER A 185 7.79 -0.15 2.88
N LYS A 186 8.61 -1.09 3.35
CA LYS A 186 8.25 -2.52 3.39
C LYS A 186 7.10 -2.83 4.33
N VAL A 187 6.97 -2.12 5.44
CA VAL A 187 5.86 -2.32 6.37
C VAL A 187 4.57 -1.70 5.80
N ILE A 188 4.62 -0.54 5.15
CA ILE A 188 3.45 0.04 4.46
C ILE A 188 2.96 -0.92 3.37
N ASP A 189 3.87 -1.40 2.53
CA ASP A 189 3.61 -2.38 1.47
C ASP A 189 2.89 -3.62 2.02
N PHE A 190 3.43 -4.19 3.10
CA PHE A 190 2.83 -5.31 3.80
C PHE A 190 1.43 -5.01 4.37
N MET A 191 1.20 -3.80 4.88
CA MET A 191 -0.09 -3.41 5.46
C MET A 191 -1.16 -3.20 4.39
N LEU A 192 -0.79 -2.61 3.24
CA LEU A 192 -1.71 -2.30 2.15
C LEU A 192 -2.04 -3.54 1.29
N GLU A 193 -1.01 -4.26 0.84
CA GLU A 193 -1.17 -5.45 -0.01
C GLU A 193 -1.50 -6.71 0.81
N GLY A 194 -1.21 -6.68 2.12
CA GLY A 194 -1.44 -7.79 3.04
C GLY A 194 -0.45 -8.94 2.88
N LEU A 195 -0.59 -9.95 3.75
CA LEU A 195 0.23 -11.17 3.79
C LEU A 195 0.05 -12.13 2.61
N ASN A 196 -0.77 -11.78 1.60
CA ASN A 196 -1.38 -12.77 0.72
C ASN A 196 -1.21 -12.43 -0.77
N PRO A 197 0.03 -12.41 -1.29
CA PRO A 197 0.25 -12.27 -2.73
C PRO A 197 -0.50 -13.39 -3.45
N ARG A 198 -1.28 -13.01 -4.47
CA ARG A 198 -1.99 -13.96 -5.32
C ARG A 198 -0.97 -14.81 -6.07
N LYS A 199 -1.35 -16.05 -6.34
CA LYS A 199 -0.55 -17.02 -7.06
C LYS A 199 -1.29 -17.43 -8.31
N SER A 200 -0.58 -17.43 -9.43
CA SER A 200 -1.08 -18.07 -10.64
C SER A 200 -0.51 -19.47 -10.71
N PHE A 201 -1.36 -20.41 -11.10
CA PHE A 201 -0.99 -21.76 -11.44
C PHE A 201 -1.21 -21.97 -12.93
N PHE A 202 -0.21 -22.52 -13.61
CA PHE A 202 -0.42 -23.25 -14.86
C PHE A 202 -0.35 -24.73 -14.53
N ILE A 203 -1.40 -25.49 -14.86
CA ILE A 203 -1.45 -26.93 -14.65
C ILE A 203 -1.60 -27.60 -16.01
N ILE A 204 -0.66 -28.46 -16.35
CA ILE A 204 -0.61 -29.23 -17.59
C ILE A 204 -0.80 -30.71 -17.22
N SER A 205 -1.88 -31.31 -17.70
CA SER A 205 -2.24 -32.70 -17.41
C SER A 205 -3.17 -33.24 -18.50
N GLU A 206 -3.13 -34.55 -18.75
CA GLU A 206 -4.13 -35.24 -19.58
C GLU A 206 -5.50 -35.28 -18.91
N LYS A 207 -5.53 -35.26 -17.56
CA LYS A 207 -6.76 -35.28 -16.75
C LYS A 207 -7.21 -33.87 -16.34
N TYR A 208 -6.98 -32.88 -17.21
CA TYR A 208 -7.28 -31.48 -16.92
C TYR A 208 -8.75 -31.25 -16.52
N SER A 209 -9.71 -32.00 -17.09
CA SER A 209 -11.14 -31.87 -16.77
C SER A 209 -11.44 -32.30 -15.33
N GLU A 210 -10.96 -33.48 -14.91
CA GLU A 210 -11.15 -33.98 -13.56
C GLU A 210 -10.51 -33.05 -12.51
N ILE A 211 -9.34 -32.50 -12.82
CA ILE A 211 -8.66 -31.52 -11.98
C ILE A 211 -9.48 -30.23 -11.88
N ALA A 212 -9.99 -29.72 -13.00
CA ALA A 212 -10.80 -28.51 -13.02
C ALA A 212 -12.07 -28.67 -12.17
N ASP A 213 -12.80 -29.77 -12.38
CA ASP A 213 -14.01 -30.09 -11.62
C ASP A 213 -13.73 -30.20 -10.12
N ALA A 214 -12.63 -30.84 -9.72
CA ALA A 214 -12.27 -30.99 -8.32
C ALA A 214 -11.92 -29.64 -7.67
N ILE A 215 -11.19 -28.77 -8.38
CA ILE A 215 -10.84 -27.44 -7.89
C ILE A 215 -12.08 -26.55 -7.80
N GLU A 216 -12.96 -26.57 -8.79
CA GLU A 216 -14.21 -25.80 -8.77
C GLU A 216 -15.11 -26.25 -7.61
N ASN A 217 -15.33 -27.56 -7.45
CA ASN A 217 -16.23 -28.08 -6.42
C ASN A 217 -15.68 -27.94 -4.99
N GLN A 218 -14.37 -28.09 -4.78
CA GLN A 218 -13.78 -28.04 -3.44
C GLN A 218 -13.38 -26.64 -3.00
N LEU A 219 -12.99 -25.77 -3.94
CA LEU A 219 -12.43 -24.45 -3.65
C LEU A 219 -13.27 -23.29 -4.20
N GLY A 220 -14.26 -23.55 -5.06
CA GLY A 220 -15.13 -22.51 -5.63
C GLY A 220 -14.37 -21.49 -6.47
N ARG A 221 -13.32 -21.93 -7.19
CA ARG A 221 -12.45 -21.05 -7.97
C ARG A 221 -12.71 -21.19 -9.47
N GLY A 222 -12.86 -20.05 -10.14
CA GLY A 222 -12.93 -19.99 -11.59
C GLY A 222 -11.61 -20.41 -12.24
N ILE A 223 -11.69 -21.13 -13.35
CA ILE A 223 -10.55 -21.72 -14.05
C ILE A 223 -10.68 -21.35 -15.52
N THR A 224 -9.58 -20.89 -16.12
CA THR A 224 -9.51 -20.67 -17.56
C THR A 224 -8.75 -21.84 -18.20
N VAL A 225 -9.33 -22.44 -19.23
CA VAL A 225 -8.64 -23.44 -20.04
C VAL A 225 -7.95 -22.74 -21.20
N LEU A 226 -6.65 -22.97 -21.35
CA LEU A 226 -5.82 -22.44 -22.42
C LEU A 226 -5.43 -23.57 -23.37
N ASP A 227 -5.61 -23.35 -24.67
CA ASP A 227 -5.15 -24.26 -25.71
C ASP A 227 -3.63 -24.10 -25.91
N GLY A 228 -2.88 -25.16 -25.62
CA GLY A 228 -1.44 -25.25 -25.82
C GLY A 228 -1.05 -26.32 -26.83
N ARG A 229 0.20 -26.29 -27.27
CA ARG A 229 0.79 -27.35 -28.10
C ARG A 229 2.20 -27.66 -27.63
N GLY A 230 2.47 -28.93 -27.34
CA GLY A 230 3.81 -29.39 -26.98
C GLY A 230 4.77 -29.18 -28.15
N TYR A 231 5.90 -28.50 -27.94
CA TYR A 231 6.87 -28.28 -29.02
C TYR A 231 7.54 -29.59 -29.44
N TYR A 232 7.90 -30.44 -28.48
CA TYR A 232 8.54 -31.73 -28.75
C TYR A 232 7.55 -32.78 -29.27
N THR A 233 6.43 -32.97 -28.57
CA THR A 233 5.43 -34.00 -28.92
C THR A 233 4.53 -33.59 -30.08
N ARG A 234 4.42 -32.28 -30.39
CA ARG A 234 3.49 -31.69 -31.37
C ARG A 234 2.01 -31.95 -31.09
N GLU A 235 1.69 -32.46 -29.91
CA GLU A 235 0.32 -32.73 -29.47
C GLU A 235 -0.34 -31.47 -28.90
N LYS A 236 -1.66 -31.37 -29.10
CA LYS A 236 -2.47 -30.37 -28.38
C LYS A 236 -2.51 -30.74 -26.90
N LYS A 237 -2.39 -29.74 -26.03
CA LYS A 237 -2.47 -29.88 -24.58
C LYS A 237 -3.41 -28.81 -24.05
N ASN A 238 -4.28 -29.18 -23.13
CA ASN A 238 -5.09 -28.22 -22.40
C ASN A 238 -4.34 -27.83 -21.13
N ILE A 239 -4.25 -26.53 -20.89
CA ILE A 239 -3.52 -25.98 -19.76
C ILE A 239 -4.53 -25.22 -18.89
N LEU A 240 -4.65 -25.60 -17.61
CA LEU A 240 -5.48 -24.86 -16.68
C LEU A 240 -4.70 -23.66 -16.16
N TYR A 241 -5.27 -22.47 -16.31
CA TYR A 241 -4.80 -21.25 -15.68
C TYR A 241 -5.76 -20.85 -14.56
N ILE A 242 -5.22 -20.73 -13.35
CA ILE A 242 -6.01 -20.37 -12.17
C ILE A 242 -5.26 -19.37 -11.30
N ILE A 243 -5.99 -18.37 -10.82
CA ILE A 243 -5.56 -17.42 -9.80
C ILE A 243 -6.12 -17.84 -8.45
N ILE A 244 -5.24 -18.03 -7.47
CA ILE A 244 -5.64 -18.38 -6.10
C ILE A 244 -4.88 -17.54 -5.07
N SER A 245 -5.39 -17.52 -3.84
CA SER A 245 -4.67 -16.95 -2.71
C SER A 245 -3.53 -17.88 -2.25
N ARG A 246 -2.53 -17.33 -1.55
CA ARG A 246 -1.40 -18.14 -1.03
C ARG A 246 -1.85 -19.30 -0.13
N ARG A 247 -3.00 -19.16 0.55
CA ARG A 247 -3.56 -20.19 1.45
C ARG A 247 -4.09 -21.42 0.68
N GLU A 248 -4.48 -21.23 -0.58
CA GLU A 248 -5.08 -22.27 -1.43
C GLU A 248 -4.02 -23.05 -2.24
N VAL A 249 -2.76 -22.60 -2.22
CA VAL A 249 -1.62 -23.25 -2.89
C VAL A 249 -1.49 -24.72 -2.51
N LEU A 250 -1.55 -25.03 -1.21
CA LEU A 250 -1.37 -26.41 -0.73
C LEU A 250 -2.57 -27.31 -1.06
N PRO A 251 -3.84 -26.87 -0.86
CA PRO A 251 -5.01 -27.58 -1.36
C PRO A 251 -4.94 -27.93 -2.85
N VAL A 252 -4.63 -26.95 -3.72
CA VAL A 252 -4.54 -27.19 -5.18
C VAL A 252 -3.46 -28.20 -5.52
N LYS A 253 -2.26 -28.09 -4.91
CA LYS A 253 -1.19 -29.08 -5.10
C LYS A 253 -1.64 -30.51 -4.76
N ARG A 254 -2.39 -30.68 -3.67
CA ARG A 254 -2.89 -31.98 -3.23
C ARG A 254 -3.93 -32.55 -4.18
N ILE A 255 -4.86 -31.72 -4.65
CA ILE A 255 -5.90 -32.12 -5.61
C ILE A 255 -5.24 -32.62 -6.90
N VAL A 256 -4.33 -31.82 -7.47
CA VAL A 256 -3.65 -32.19 -8.73
C VAL A 256 -2.85 -33.48 -8.57
N ALA A 257 -2.04 -33.59 -7.51
CA ALA A 257 -1.21 -34.78 -7.28
C ALA A 257 -2.03 -36.05 -7.00
N ALA A 258 -3.23 -35.92 -6.42
CA ALA A 258 -4.12 -37.04 -6.16
C ALA A 258 -4.80 -37.56 -7.45
N ILE A 259 -5.12 -36.67 -8.39
CA ILE A 259 -5.82 -37.02 -9.63
C ILE A 259 -4.82 -37.49 -10.70
N ASP A 260 -3.74 -36.75 -10.87
CA ASP A 260 -2.68 -37.04 -11.83
C ASP A 260 -1.28 -36.83 -11.22
N PRO A 261 -0.62 -37.92 -10.78
CA PRO A 261 0.75 -37.87 -10.28
C PRO A 261 1.78 -37.41 -11.33
N ASN A 262 1.46 -37.49 -12.63
CA ASN A 262 2.34 -37.07 -13.72
C ASN A 262 2.07 -35.63 -14.19
N ALA A 263 1.10 -34.94 -13.59
CA ALA A 263 0.79 -33.56 -13.94
C ALA A 263 1.96 -32.63 -13.64
N PHE A 264 2.19 -31.68 -14.55
CA PHE A 264 3.18 -30.63 -14.38
C PHE A 264 2.48 -29.32 -14.00
N MET A 265 3.00 -28.61 -12.99
CA MET A 265 2.47 -27.32 -12.60
C MET A 265 3.56 -26.27 -12.36
N THR A 266 3.30 -25.03 -12.76
CA THR A 266 4.14 -23.87 -12.41
C THR A 266 3.35 -22.94 -11.51
N ILE A 267 4.05 -22.29 -10.57
CA ILE A 267 3.46 -21.35 -9.62
C ILE A 267 4.22 -20.04 -9.71
N SER A 268 3.53 -18.99 -10.11
CA SER A 268 4.12 -17.65 -10.23
C SER A 268 3.51 -16.70 -9.21
N HIS A 269 4.30 -15.71 -8.79
CA HIS A 269 3.78 -14.56 -8.05
C HIS A 269 2.98 -13.69 -9.00
N VAL A 270 1.78 -13.30 -8.56
CA VAL A 270 0.97 -12.33 -9.27
C VAL A 270 1.00 -11.04 -8.45
N GLN A 271 1.48 -9.97 -9.06
CA GLN A 271 1.61 -8.67 -8.41
C GLN A 271 0.23 -8.09 -8.12
N GLU A 272 -0.66 -8.09 -9.10
CA GLU A 272 -2.02 -7.56 -8.95
C GLU A 272 -2.99 -8.39 -9.80
N VAL A 273 -4.23 -8.53 -9.32
CA VAL A 273 -5.35 -9.05 -10.13
C VAL A 273 -6.53 -8.10 -9.89
N ALA A 274 -7.13 -7.63 -10.97
CA ALA A 274 -8.31 -6.75 -10.94
C ALA A 274 -9.45 -7.38 -11.76
N GLY A 275 -10.70 -7.14 -11.36
CA GLY A 275 -11.89 -7.64 -12.06
C GLY A 275 -12.69 -8.71 -11.31
N GLU A 276 -13.61 -9.35 -12.03
CA GLU A 276 -14.61 -10.26 -11.48
C GLU A 276 -14.01 -11.41 -10.65
N GLY A 277 -14.61 -11.66 -9.47
CA GLY A 277 -14.18 -12.70 -8.54
C GLY A 277 -12.97 -12.34 -7.66
N PHE A 278 -12.32 -11.19 -7.89
CA PHE A 278 -11.07 -10.83 -7.21
C PHE A 278 -11.02 -9.39 -6.69
N THR A 279 -11.48 -8.41 -7.45
CA THR A 279 -11.57 -7.02 -7.01
C THR A 279 -12.96 -6.53 -7.36
N TYR A 280 -13.87 -6.55 -6.39
CA TYR A 280 -15.07 -5.74 -6.51
C TYR A 280 -14.60 -4.30 -6.49
N LEU A 281 -14.88 -3.55 -7.56
CA LEU A 281 -15.00 -2.09 -7.48
C LEU A 281 -15.75 -1.77 -6.19
N SER A 282 -15.31 -0.77 -5.43
CA SER A 282 -16.10 -0.32 -4.30
C SER A 282 -17.53 0.01 -4.81
N PRO A 283 -18.59 -0.17 -4.00
CA PRO A 283 -19.94 0.17 -4.43
C PRO A 283 -20.05 1.63 -4.94
N GLU A 284 -19.15 2.50 -4.49
CA GLU A 284 -19.00 3.89 -4.94
C GLU A 284 -18.45 3.96 -6.37
N GLU A 285 -17.38 3.24 -6.71
CA GLU A 285 -16.81 3.20 -8.07
C GLU A 285 -17.70 2.44 -9.07
N GLN A 286 -18.46 1.43 -8.63
CA GLN A 286 -19.47 0.79 -9.49
C GLN A 286 -20.57 1.78 -9.85
N ALA A 287 -21.07 2.55 -8.88
CA ALA A 287 -22.11 3.55 -9.12
C ALA A 287 -21.61 4.66 -10.06
N GLU A 288 -20.36 5.12 -9.90
CA GLU A 288 -19.76 6.15 -10.74
C GLU A 288 -19.62 5.67 -12.19
N ARG A 289 -19.10 4.47 -12.43
CA ARG A 289 -18.99 3.90 -13.79
C ARG A 289 -20.33 3.58 -14.44
N ILE A 290 -21.33 3.16 -13.65
CA ILE A 290 -22.70 2.97 -14.15
C ILE A 290 -23.27 4.33 -14.57
N THR A 291 -23.07 5.38 -13.76
CA THR A 291 -23.53 6.74 -14.08
C THR A 291 -22.84 7.26 -15.34
N GLU A 292 -21.52 7.09 -15.47
CA GLU A 292 -20.76 7.49 -16.67
C GLU A 292 -21.22 6.73 -17.92
N ALA A 293 -21.43 5.42 -17.82
CA ALA A 293 -21.93 4.60 -18.93
C ALA A 293 -23.38 4.97 -19.32
N GLU A 294 -24.23 5.29 -18.35
CA GLU A 294 -25.59 5.80 -18.60
C GLU A 294 -25.56 7.16 -19.30
N GLU A 295 -24.67 8.07 -18.89
CA GLU A 295 -24.50 9.38 -19.52
C GLU A 295 -23.96 9.28 -20.96
N GLU A 296 -23.02 8.37 -21.23
CA GLU A 296 -22.53 8.09 -22.58
C GLU A 296 -23.62 7.49 -23.46
N TRP A 297 -24.37 6.51 -22.96
CA TRP A 297 -25.48 5.89 -23.68
C TRP A 297 -26.58 6.90 -24.02
N VAL A 298 -26.93 7.79 -23.08
CA VAL A 298 -27.90 8.86 -23.33
C VAL A 298 -27.37 9.87 -24.36
N LYS A 299 -26.06 10.14 -24.39
CA LYS A 299 -25.46 11.01 -25.43
C LYS A 299 -25.51 10.35 -26.81
N GLU A 300 -25.20 9.06 -26.91
CA GLU A 300 -25.26 8.30 -28.16
C GLU A 300 -26.69 8.17 -28.71
N GLN A 301 -27.70 8.10 -27.85
CA GLN A 301 -29.10 8.06 -28.31
C GLN A 301 -29.66 9.43 -28.74
N ASN A 302 -29.03 10.53 -28.32
CA ASN A 302 -29.45 11.89 -28.63
C ASN A 302 -28.56 12.58 -29.69
N SER A 303 -27.63 11.83 -30.29
CA SER A 303 -26.77 12.22 -31.42
C SER A 303 -27.18 11.50 -32.70
#